data_AF-A0A7C3LKZ7-F1
#
_entry.id   AF-A0A7C3LKZ7-F1
#
_cell.length_a   1.000
_cell.length_b   1.000
_cell.length_c   1.000
_cell.angle_alpha   90.00
_cell.angle_beta   90.00
_cell.angle_gamma   90.00
#
_symmetry.space_group_name_H-M   'P 1'
#
loop_
_entity.id
_entity.type
_entity.pdbx_description
1 polymer ?
#
loop_
_entity_poly.entity_id
_entity_poly.type
_entity_poly.pdbx_seq_one_letter_code
_entity_poly.pdbx_strand_id
1 'polypeptide(L)'
;MYMKLIWEIFWLFTRVAIFSWGGGPASLALMQREVVTAGWTTNEEFADAVAVGNALPGPIAPQVSAYVGYKLAGIWGAVSAAVGTTV
;
A
#
# COMPACT_ATOMS: atom_id res chain seq x y z
N MET A 1 -13.92 -13.72 -7.51
CA MET A 1 -13.99 -12.26 -7.33
C MET A 1 -12.94 -11.77 -6.33
N TYR A 2 -12.87 -12.36 -5.13
CA TYR A 2 -11.86 -12.02 -4.11
C TYR A 2 -10.40 -12.29 -4.52
N MET A 3 -10.13 -13.42 -5.18
CA MET A 3 -8.77 -13.79 -5.60
C MET A 3 -8.16 -12.82 -6.63
N LYS A 4 -8.98 -12.25 -7.53
CA LYS A 4 -8.52 -11.27 -8.51
C LYS A 4 -8.07 -9.97 -7.82
N LEU A 5 -8.87 -9.48 -6.87
CA LEU A 5 -8.55 -8.27 -6.11
C LEU A 5 -7.25 -8.44 -5.31
N ILE A 6 -7.06 -9.58 -4.64
CA ILE A 6 -5.81 -9.87 -3.91
C ILE A 6 -4.61 -9.81 -4.86
N TRP A 7 -4.74 -10.39 -6.06
CA TRP A 7 -3.68 -10.36 -7.07
C TRP A 7 -3.40 -8.95 -7.61
N GLU A 8 -4.43 -8.13 -7.79
CA GLU A 8 -4.29 -6.72 -8.17
C GLU A 8 -3.58 -5.90 -7.08
N ILE A 9 -3.93 -6.12 -5.82
CA ILE A 9 -3.26 -5.52 -4.65
C ILE A 9 -1.78 -5.87 -4.69
N PHE A 10 -1.45 -7.17 -4.80
CA PHE A 10 -0.06 -7.63 -4.89
C PHE A 10 0.72 -6.91 -6.00
N TRP A 11 0.16 -6.88 -7.21
CA TRP A 11 0.84 -6.30 -8.38
C TRP A 11 0.96 -4.78 -8.35
N LEU A 12 0.01 -4.07 -7.74
CA LEU A 12 0.12 -2.63 -7.56
C LEU A 12 1.27 -2.30 -6.60
N PHE A 13 1.31 -2.94 -5.44
CA PHE A 13 2.36 -2.68 -4.46
C PHE A 13 3.75 -3.15 -4.89
N THR A 14 3.83 -4.26 -5.65
CA THR A 14 5.09 -4.70 -6.28
C THR A 14 5.61 -3.68 -7.30
N ARG A 15 4.72 -3.10 -8.12
CA ARG A 15 5.13 -2.02 -9.04
C ARG A 15 5.61 -0.80 -8.26
N VAL A 16 4.88 -0.39 -7.22
CA VAL A 16 5.31 0.72 -6.36
C VAL A 16 6.69 0.45 -5.77
N ALA A 17 6.97 -0.77 -5.30
CA ALA A 17 8.28 -1.14 -4.75
C ALA A 17 9.40 -1.09 -5.80
N ILE A 18 9.19 -1.68 -6.98
CA ILE A 18 10.19 -1.70 -8.06
C ILE A 18 10.50 -0.29 -8.59
N PHE A 19 9.50 0.57 -8.67
CA PHE A 19 9.63 1.95 -9.17
C PHE A 19 9.90 3.00 -8.08
N SER A 20 10.10 2.56 -6.82
CA SER A 20 10.42 3.42 -5.67
C SER A 20 11.89 3.87 -5.63
N TRP A 21 12.44 4.29 -6.76
CA TRP A 21 13.80 4.83 -6.85
C TRP A 21 13.81 6.30 -6.41
N GLY A 22 13.90 6.52 -5.10
CA GLY A 22 13.93 7.86 -4.50
C GLY A 22 13.84 7.91 -2.97
N GLY A 23 13.89 6.76 -2.29
CA GLY A 23 13.76 6.66 -0.84
C GLY A 23 12.32 6.75 -0.35
N GLY A 24 12.13 6.70 0.98
CA GLY A 24 10.81 6.59 1.61
C GLY A 24 9.74 7.60 1.15
N PRO A 25 10.04 8.91 1.06
CA PRO A 25 9.05 9.91 0.61
C PRO A 25 8.60 9.72 -0.84
N ALA A 26 9.51 9.36 -1.73
CA ALA A 26 9.18 9.09 -3.13
C ALA A 26 8.30 7.84 -3.26
N SER A 27 8.58 6.81 -2.48
CA SER A 27 7.75 5.60 -2.40
C SER A 27 6.33 5.89 -1.97
N LEU A 28 6.14 6.72 -0.93
CA LEU A 28 4.82 7.09 -0.43
C LEU A 28 4.05 7.95 -1.43
N ALA A 29 4.72 8.90 -2.11
CA ALA A 29 4.08 9.72 -3.13
C ALA A 29 3.62 8.88 -4.33
N LEU A 30 4.45 7.92 -4.79
CA LEU A 30 4.07 6.99 -5.85
C LEU A 30 2.93 6.07 -5.39
N MET A 31 3.02 5.53 -4.17
CA MET A 31 1.99 4.69 -3.58
C MET A 31 0.64 5.42 -3.57
N GLN A 32 0.61 6.63 -3.00
CA GLN A 32 -0.58 7.49 -2.94
C GLN A 32 -1.21 7.67 -4.31
N ARG A 33 -0.40 8.03 -5.33
CA ARG A 33 -0.89 8.21 -6.69
C ARG A 33 -1.57 6.95 -7.22
N GLU A 34 -0.93 5.80 -7.09
CA GLU A 34 -1.45 4.53 -7.62
C GLU A 34 -2.74 4.10 -6.91
N VAL A 35 -2.79 4.16 -5.58
CA VAL A 35 -3.97 3.72 -4.81
C VAL A 35 -5.17 4.66 -4.95
N VAL A 36 -4.93 5.98 -5.08
CA VAL A 36 -5.99 6.96 -5.34
C VAL A 36 -6.50 6.83 -6.77
N THR A 37 -5.61 6.61 -7.74
CA THR A 37 -5.97 6.39 -9.15
C THR A 37 -6.77 5.10 -9.33
N ALA A 38 -6.45 4.06 -8.55
CA ALA A 38 -7.23 2.82 -8.50
C ALA A 38 -8.60 2.97 -7.82
N GLY A 39 -8.90 4.13 -7.21
CA GLY A 39 -10.14 4.39 -6.48
C GLY A 39 -10.25 3.61 -5.16
N TRP A 40 -9.13 3.12 -4.62
CA TRP A 40 -9.10 2.29 -3.42
C TRP A 40 -9.07 3.08 -2.12
N THR A 41 -8.65 4.34 -2.19
CA THR A 41 -8.55 5.27 -1.06
C THR A 41 -8.65 6.70 -1.57
N THR A 42 -9.04 7.63 -0.71
CA THR A 42 -8.86 9.08 -0.98
C THR A 42 -7.48 9.56 -0.54
N ASN A 43 -7.12 10.78 -0.92
CA ASN A 43 -5.89 11.43 -0.42
C ASN A 43 -5.90 11.60 1.10
N GLU A 44 -7.06 11.93 1.68
CA GLU A 44 -7.24 12.08 3.13
C GLU A 44 -7.08 10.73 3.84
N GLU A 45 -7.74 9.69 3.33
CA GLU A 45 -7.63 8.34 3.90
C GLU A 45 -6.20 7.78 3.79
N PHE A 46 -5.47 8.15 2.73
CA PHE A 46 -4.05 7.78 2.60
C PHE A 46 -3.19 8.54 3.61
N ALA A 47 -3.44 9.83 3.83
CA ALA A 47 -2.75 10.61 4.85
C ALA A 47 -2.98 10.03 6.26
N ASP A 48 -4.21 9.59 6.57
CA ASP A 48 -4.52 8.89 7.81
C ASP A 48 -3.75 7.57 7.93
N ALA A 49 -3.65 6.80 6.84
CA ALA A 49 -2.85 5.58 6.80
C ALA A 49 -1.36 5.84 7.09
N VAL A 50 -0.82 6.92 6.54
CA VAL A 50 0.56 7.38 6.82
C VAL A 50 0.72 7.81 8.27
N ALA A 51 -0.25 8.52 8.84
CA ALA A 51 -0.23 8.92 10.25
C ALA A 51 -0.22 7.68 11.18
N VAL A 52 -1.06 6.69 10.90
CA VAL A 52 -1.08 5.40 11.61
C VAL A 52 0.24 4.64 11.43
N GLY A 53 0.78 4.60 10.21
CA GLY A 53 2.06 3.94 9.93
C GLY A 53 3.25 4.58 10.63
N ASN A 54 3.23 5.88 10.89
CA ASN A 54 4.27 6.57 11.67
C ASN A 54 4.12 6.35 13.19
N ALA A 55 2.91 6.05 13.68
CA ALA A 55 2.68 5.76 15.09
C ALA A 55 3.24 4.38 15.51
N LEU A 56 3.44 3.49 14.54
CA LEU A 56 3.93 2.13 14.75
C LEU A 56 5.43 2.02 14.42
N PRO A 57 6.22 1.26 15.20
CA PRO A 57 7.61 1.05 14.90
C PRO A 57 7.78 0.16 13.66
N GLY A 58 8.55 0.62 12.67
CA GLY A 58 8.90 -0.19 11.50
C GLY A 58 9.01 0.60 10.20
N PRO A 59 9.25 -0.10 9.08
CA PRO A 59 9.31 0.52 7.75
C PRO A 59 7.93 1.01 7.32
N ILE A 60 7.81 2.28 6.93
CA ILE A 60 6.50 2.91 6.69
C ILE A 60 5.77 2.36 5.44
N ALA A 61 6.48 2.07 4.36
CA ALA A 61 5.87 1.58 3.11
C ALA A 61 5.08 0.26 3.28
N PRO A 62 5.64 -0.81 3.89
CA PRO A 62 4.88 -2.04 4.14
C PRO A 62 3.74 -1.84 5.15
N GLN A 63 3.84 -0.88 6.08
CA GLN A 63 2.75 -0.60 7.03
C GLN A 63 1.56 0.09 6.35
N VAL A 64 1.82 1.11 5.54
CA VAL A 64 0.78 1.84 4.79
C VAL A 64 0.13 0.92 3.76
N SER A 65 0.92 0.15 3.01
CA SER A 65 0.39 -0.82 2.04
C SER A 65 -0.45 -1.91 2.72
N ALA A 66 0.01 -2.47 3.85
CA ALA A 66 -0.76 -3.45 4.62
C ALA A 66 -2.10 -2.88 5.10
N TYR A 67 -2.13 -1.62 5.56
CA TYR A 67 -3.37 -0.96 5.99
C TYR A 67 -4.35 -0.76 4.82
N VAL A 68 -3.86 -0.29 3.67
CA VAL A 68 -4.68 -0.14 2.46
C VAL A 68 -5.19 -1.50 1.97
N GLY A 69 -4.32 -2.52 1.91
CA GLY A 69 -4.69 -3.88 1.56
C GLY A 69 -5.72 -4.48 2.51
N TYR A 70 -5.59 -4.19 3.81
CA TYR A 70 -6.55 -4.60 4.83
C TYR A 70 -7.94 -4.01 4.60
N LYS A 71 -8.03 -2.71 4.28
CA LYS A 71 -9.30 -2.07 3.94
C LYS A 71 -9.99 -2.69 2.73
N LEU A 72 -9.22 -3.16 1.74
CA LEU A 72 -9.75 -3.70 0.49
C LEU A 72 -10.20 -5.17 0.58
N ALA A 73 -9.39 -6.04 1.21
CA ALA A 73 -9.63 -7.48 1.20
C ALA A 73 -9.32 -8.16 2.55
N GLY A 74 -9.38 -7.42 3.65
CA GLY A 74 -9.13 -7.92 5.00
C GLY A 74 -7.70 -8.45 5.18
N ILE A 75 -7.54 -9.45 6.05
CA ILE A 75 -6.22 -10.02 6.38
C ILE A 75 -5.46 -10.48 5.13
N TRP A 76 -6.14 -11.08 4.16
CA TRP A 76 -5.50 -11.55 2.93
C TRP A 76 -5.02 -10.40 2.03
N GLY A 77 -5.77 -9.30 1.98
CA GLY A 77 -5.32 -8.07 1.32
C GLY A 77 -4.11 -7.45 2.01
N ALA A 78 -4.10 -7.43 3.35
CA ALA A 78 -2.99 -6.91 4.14
C ALA A 78 -1.70 -7.69 3.89
N VAL A 79 -1.76 -9.03 3.95
CA VAL A 79 -0.62 -9.91 3.67
C VAL A 79 -0.14 -9.72 2.24
N SER A 80 -1.06 -9.68 1.27
CA SER A 80 -0.73 -9.50 -0.14
C SER A 80 -0.04 -8.17 -0.43
N ALA A 81 -0.52 -7.08 0.17
CA ALA A 81 0.07 -5.76 0.01
C ALA A 81 1.44 -5.65 0.69
N ALA A 82 1.58 -6.21 1.90
CA ALA A 82 2.83 -6.22 2.64
C ALA A 82 3.91 -7.01 1.90
N VAL A 83 3.57 -8.21 1.41
CA VAL A 83 4.50 -9.04 0.62
C VAL A 83 4.84 -8.33 -0.67
N GLY A 84 3.86 -7.81 -1.42
CA GLY A 84 4.12 -7.06 -2.65
C GLY A 84 5.04 -5.86 -2.47
N THR A 85 5.02 -5.21 -1.31
CA THR A 85 5.88 -4.05 -1.02
C THR A 85 7.32 -4.43 -0.69
N THR A 86 7.59 -5.69 -0.31
CA THR A 86 8.92 -6.16 0.09
C THR A 86 9.64 -7.00 -0.97
N VAL A 87 8.99 -7.32 -2.09
CA VAL A 87 9.59 -7.97 -3.26
C VAL A 87 10.29 -6.96 -4.16
#